data_AF-A0A161YF35-F1
#
_entry.id   AF-A0A161YF35-F1
#
_cell.length_a   1.000
_cell.length_b   1.000
_cell.length_c   1.000
_cell.angle_alpha   90.00
_cell.angle_beta   90.00
_cell.angle_gamma   90.00
#
_symmetry.space_group_name_H-M   'P 1'
#
loop_
_entity.id
_entity.type
_entity.pdbx_description
1 polymer ?
#
loop_
_entity_poly.entity_id
_entity_poly.type
_entity_poly.pdbx_seq_one_letter_code
_entity_poly.pdbx_strand_id
1 'polypeptide(L)'
;MNYWDILHNLHQIIDSFNLRKVWTNDVFGIHIVAAQGYLLQEKKEKALDALEQYVNTACSIQFPLSLKGNEYFTHVYKWFENNNCIGTNTPVDEKTIKKNLVIAVTENPAFIPLREEERYDLLVKKLKEKLGEK
;
A
#
# COMPACT_ATOMS: atom_id res chain seq x y z
N MET A 1 -2.38 25.31 2.11
CA MET A 1 -1.51 24.14 1.82
C MET A 1 -2.08 23.49 0.58
N ASN A 2 -1.32 23.46 -0.51
CA ASN A 2 -1.79 22.84 -1.74
C ASN A 2 -1.61 21.31 -1.65
N TYR A 3 -2.22 20.56 -2.56
CA TYR A 3 -2.18 19.09 -2.59
C TYR A 3 -0.75 18.52 -2.59
N TRP A 4 0.19 19.20 -3.25
CA TRP A 4 1.58 18.78 -3.37
C TRP A 4 2.36 18.98 -2.08
N ASP A 5 2.08 20.06 -1.34
CA ASP A 5 2.66 20.28 -0.02
C ASP A 5 2.26 19.15 0.94
N ILE A 6 1.00 18.69 0.85
CA ILE A 6 0.49 17.58 1.67
C ILE A 6 1.20 16.27 1.31
N LEU A 7 1.32 15.94 0.02
CA LEU A 7 2.02 14.73 -0.43
C LEU A 7 3.50 14.73 -0.05
N HIS A 8 4.17 15.88 -0.18
CA HIS A 8 5.56 16.03 0.20
C HIS A 8 5.77 15.79 1.70
N ASN A 9 4.93 16.40 2.54
CA ASN A 9 4.99 16.22 3.99
C ASN A 9 4.67 14.77 4.39
N LEU A 10 3.71 14.11 3.73
CA LEU A 10 3.39 12.70 3.96
C LEU A 10 4.57 11.77 3.63
N HIS A 11 5.28 12.01 2.52
CA HIS A 11 6.49 11.24 2.20
C HIS A 11 7.58 11.41 3.27
N GLN A 12 7.80 12.64 3.75
CA GLN A 12 8.76 12.87 4.83
C GLN A 12 8.36 12.11 6.11
N ILE A 13 7.08 12.09 6.47
CA ILE A 13 6.59 11.35 7.64
C ILE A 13 6.84 9.83 7.47
N ILE A 14 6.57 9.27 6.29
CA ILE A 14 6.84 7.85 6.00
C ILE A 14 8.32 7.53 6.21
N ASP A 15 9.21 8.41 5.75
CA ASP A 15 10.66 8.25 5.84
C ASP A 15 11.16 8.41 7.28
N SER A 16 10.81 9.53 7.93
CA SER A 16 11.28 9.87 9.28
C SER A 16 10.90 8.83 10.32
N PHE A 17 9.67 8.31 10.24
CA PHE A 17 9.19 7.28 11.17
C PHE A 17 9.38 5.87 10.65
N ASN A 18 10.01 5.69 9.50
CA ASN A 18 10.26 4.39 8.88
C ASN A 18 8.99 3.52 8.81
N LEU A 19 7.86 4.13 8.44
CA LEU A 19 6.53 3.50 8.49
C LEU A 19 6.42 2.30 7.55
N ARG A 20 7.27 2.26 6.51
CA ARG A 20 7.45 1.09 5.64
C ARG A 20 7.80 -0.19 6.42
N LYS A 21 8.43 -0.10 7.60
CA LYS A 21 8.77 -1.25 8.46
C LYS A 21 7.64 -1.68 9.42
N VAL A 22 6.64 -0.82 9.62
CA VAL A 22 5.55 -1.02 10.59
C VAL A 22 4.26 -1.50 9.91
N TRP A 23 4.26 -1.53 8.57
CA TRP A 23 3.17 -2.03 7.74
C TRP A 23 1.83 -1.35 8.07
N THR A 24 1.84 -0.02 8.05
CA THR A 24 0.60 0.76 8.15
C THR A 24 -0.10 0.77 6.79
N ASN A 25 -1.44 0.63 6.82
CA ASN A 25 -2.29 0.69 5.63
C ASN A 25 -2.11 2.00 4.83
N ASP A 26 -1.63 3.05 5.50
CA ASP A 26 -1.48 4.41 4.97
C ASP A 26 -0.47 4.51 3.80
N VAL A 27 0.60 3.69 3.80
CA VAL A 27 1.60 3.73 2.71
C VAL A 27 0.98 3.29 1.37
N PHE A 28 0.09 2.29 1.41
CA PHE A 28 -0.67 1.84 0.25
C PHE A 28 -1.62 2.92 -0.25
N GLY A 29 -2.37 3.55 0.67
CA GLY A 29 -3.31 4.62 0.35
C GLY A 29 -2.65 5.81 -0.35
N ILE A 30 -1.43 6.18 0.06
CA ILE A 30 -0.70 7.33 -0.53
C ILE A 30 -0.39 7.10 -2.01
N HIS A 31 0.09 5.91 -2.38
CA HIS A 31 0.38 5.60 -3.79
C HIS A 31 -0.90 5.59 -4.66
N ILE A 32 -2.01 5.07 -4.13
CA ILE A 32 -3.31 5.08 -4.82
C ILE A 32 -3.78 6.53 -5.06
N VAL A 33 -3.76 7.36 -4.03
CA VAL A 33 -4.18 8.77 -4.11
C VAL A 33 -3.27 9.56 -5.06
N ALA A 34 -1.95 9.30 -5.04
CA ALA A 34 -1.02 9.90 -5.99
C ALA A 34 -1.35 9.51 -7.45
N ALA A 35 -1.60 8.23 -7.72
CA ALA A 35 -1.97 7.76 -9.05
C ALA A 35 -3.27 8.42 -9.55
N GLN A 36 -4.29 8.50 -8.69
CA GLN A 36 -5.54 9.20 -8.99
C GLN A 36 -5.31 10.69 -9.28
N GLY A 37 -4.50 11.36 -8.47
CA GLY A 37 -4.14 12.77 -8.67
C GLY A 37 -3.38 13.04 -9.97
N TYR A 38 -2.54 12.12 -10.43
CA TYR A 38 -1.87 12.22 -11.73
C TYR A 38 -2.83 12.02 -12.90
N LEU A 39 -3.80 11.11 -12.78
CA LEU A 39 -4.84 10.93 -13.80
C LEU A 39 -5.75 12.14 -13.94
N LEU A 40 -6.10 12.80 -12.83
CA LEU A 40 -6.84 14.08 -12.86
C LEU A 40 -6.09 15.20 -13.59
N GLN A 41 -4.78 15.06 -13.77
CA GLN A 41 -3.93 15.99 -14.52
C GLN A 41 -3.54 15.46 -15.91
N GLU A 42 -4.16 14.37 -16.37
CA GLU A 42 -3.86 13.71 -17.64
C GLU A 42 -2.40 13.22 -17.75
N LYS A 43 -1.71 13.04 -16.61
CA LYS A 43 -0.31 12.57 -16.54
C LYS A 43 -0.27 11.05 -16.40
N LYS A 44 -0.65 10.35 -17.47
CA LYS A 44 -0.82 8.88 -17.49
C LYS A 44 0.42 8.11 -17.01
N GLU A 45 1.60 8.42 -17.52
CA GLU A 45 2.85 7.75 -17.12
C GLU A 45 3.17 7.92 -15.63
N LYS A 46 2.96 9.12 -15.08
CA LYS A 46 3.20 9.35 -13.65
C LYS A 46 2.20 8.59 -12.77
N ALA A 47 0.98 8.39 -13.26
CA ALA A 47 0.02 7.55 -12.57
C ALA A 47 0.45 6.08 -12.57
N LEU A 48 1.00 5.58 -13.69
CA LEU A 48 1.57 4.23 -13.78
C LEU A 48 2.80 4.07 -12.88
N ASP A 49 3.68 5.07 -12.81
CA ASP A 49 4.82 5.07 -11.87
C ASP A 49 4.33 4.96 -10.41
N ALA A 50 3.30 5.71 -10.04
CA ALA A 50 2.72 5.65 -8.70
C ALA A 50 2.07 4.28 -8.40
N LEU A 51 1.38 3.69 -9.38
CA LEU A 51 0.83 2.32 -9.26
C LEU A 51 1.94 1.27 -9.17
N GLU A 52 3.05 1.45 -9.86
CA GLU A 52 4.20 0.56 -9.73
C GLU A 52 4.79 0.59 -8.32
N GLN A 53 4.89 1.77 -7.69
CA GLN A 53 5.30 1.88 -6.29
C GLN A 53 4.31 1.17 -5.34
N TYR A 54 3.01 1.31 -5.59
CA TYR A 54 1.99 0.55 -4.85
C TYR A 54 2.21 -0.96 -4.98
N VAL A 55 2.34 -1.46 -6.21
CA VAL A 55 2.52 -2.90 -6.48
C VAL A 55 3.82 -3.42 -5.87
N ASN A 56 4.92 -2.69 -6.00
CA ASN A 56 6.20 -3.08 -5.41
C ASN A 56 6.11 -3.15 -3.88
N THR A 57 5.43 -2.19 -3.25
CA THR A 57 5.18 -2.21 -1.80
C THR A 57 4.33 -3.42 -1.42
N ALA A 58 3.23 -3.69 -2.13
CA ALA A 58 2.35 -4.82 -1.85
C ALA A 58 3.07 -6.16 -2.04
N CYS A 59 3.92 -6.28 -3.06
CA CYS A 59 4.71 -7.47 -3.31
C CYS A 59 5.86 -7.69 -2.31
N SER A 60 6.24 -6.66 -1.54
CA SER A 60 7.25 -6.77 -0.49
C SER A 60 6.72 -7.34 0.83
N ILE A 61 5.38 -7.43 0.97
CA ILE A 61 4.72 -7.98 2.16
C ILE A 61 5.13 -9.44 2.34
N GLN A 62 5.50 -9.81 3.57
CA GLN A 62 5.68 -11.20 3.97
C GLN A 62 4.50 -11.65 4.81
N PHE A 63 3.89 -12.75 4.43
CA PHE A 63 2.76 -13.33 5.15
C PHE A 63 3.20 -14.51 6.04
N PRO A 64 2.53 -14.76 7.18
CA PRO A 64 1.39 -14.01 7.72
C PRO A 64 1.80 -12.61 8.21
N LEU A 65 0.87 -11.64 8.12
CA LEU A 65 1.12 -10.31 8.67
C LEU A 65 1.21 -10.39 10.18
N SER A 66 2.33 -9.89 10.72
CA SER A 66 2.46 -9.60 12.15
C SER A 66 2.78 -8.14 12.34
N LEU A 67 2.22 -7.56 13.40
CA LEU A 67 2.52 -6.21 13.83
C LEU A 67 4.01 -6.15 14.15
N LYS A 68 4.77 -5.36 13.38
CA LYS A 68 6.21 -5.18 13.58
C LYS A 68 6.46 -3.84 14.24
N GLY A 69 7.18 -3.86 15.36
CA GLY A 69 7.75 -2.63 15.91
C GLY A 69 8.84 -2.07 15.00
N ASN A 70 9.15 -0.80 15.17
CA ASN A 70 10.40 -0.22 14.71
C ASN A 70 11.04 0.59 15.85
N GLU A 71 12.13 1.30 15.57
CA GLU A 71 12.85 2.11 16.56
C GLU A 71 11.95 3.11 17.31
N TYR A 72 10.83 3.53 16.73
CA TYR A 72 9.85 4.43 17.33
C TYR A 72 8.65 3.69 17.96
N PHE A 73 8.20 2.59 17.37
CA PHE A 73 7.02 1.83 17.83
C PHE A 73 7.35 0.62 18.70
N THR A 74 8.58 0.54 19.24
CA THR A 74 9.02 -0.59 20.08
C THR A 74 8.17 -0.77 21.34
N HIS A 75 7.77 0.31 22.01
CA HIS A 75 6.93 0.21 23.22
C HIS A 75 5.51 -0.25 22.92
N VAL A 76 4.94 0.19 21.79
CA VAL A 76 3.62 -0.26 21.32
C VAL A 76 3.67 -1.75 20.98
N TYR A 77 4.70 -2.18 20.26
CA TYR A 77 4.93 -3.60 19.95
C TYR A 77 5.04 -4.46 21.21
N LYS A 78 5.90 -4.08 22.17
CA LYS A 78 6.09 -4.82 23.43
C LYS A 78 4.83 -4.86 24.29
N TRP A 79 4.05 -3.78 24.31
CA TRP A 79 2.77 -3.76 25.01
C TRP A 79 1.79 -4.75 24.36
N PHE A 80 1.69 -4.78 23.03
CA PHE A 80 0.85 -5.75 22.32
C PHE A 80 1.26 -7.20 22.55
N GLU A 81 2.57 -7.52 22.51
CA GLU A 81 3.06 -8.87 22.83
C GLU A 81 2.66 -9.32 24.23
N ASN A 82 2.73 -8.43 25.21
CA ASN A 82 2.50 -8.77 26.60
C ASN A 82 1.01 -8.77 27.01
N ASN A 83 0.14 -8.08 26.28
CA ASN A 83 -1.23 -7.80 26.72
C ASN A 83 -2.33 -8.28 25.75
N ASN A 84 -1.99 -8.78 24.56
CA ASN A 84 -2.99 -9.22 23.58
C ASN A 84 -3.15 -10.75 23.58
N CYS A 85 -4.37 -11.25 23.81
CA CYS A 85 -4.69 -12.69 23.79
C CYS A 85 -4.47 -13.35 22.41
N ILE A 86 -4.38 -12.55 21.34
CA ILE A 86 -4.22 -12.99 19.94
C ILE A 86 -2.77 -12.80 19.45
N GLY A 87 -1.88 -12.23 20.28
CA GLY A 87 -0.50 -11.90 19.92
C GLY A 87 -0.40 -10.70 18.96
N THR A 88 0.60 -10.73 18.06
CA THR A 88 0.85 -9.68 17.04
C THR A 88 0.14 -9.93 15.71
N ASN A 89 -0.73 -10.93 15.62
CA ASN A 89 -1.47 -11.26 14.40
C ASN A 89 -2.49 -10.17 14.04
N THR A 90 -2.73 -9.97 12.75
CA THR A 90 -3.75 -9.03 12.28
C THR A 90 -5.17 -9.56 12.56
N PRO A 91 -6.13 -8.68 12.96
CA PRO A 91 -7.52 -9.09 13.18
C PRO A 91 -8.25 -9.44 11.88
N VAL A 92 -7.72 -9.02 10.74
CA VAL A 92 -8.21 -9.38 9.40
C VAL A 92 -7.40 -10.56 8.90
N ASP A 93 -8.08 -11.54 8.29
CA ASP A 93 -7.43 -12.71 7.72
C ASP A 93 -6.64 -12.37 6.45
N GLU A 94 -5.58 -13.13 6.21
CA GLU A 94 -4.65 -12.94 5.10
C GLU A 94 -5.34 -12.92 3.73
N LYS A 95 -6.37 -13.75 3.52
CA LYS A 95 -7.09 -13.80 2.25
C LYS A 95 -7.85 -12.49 2.01
N THR A 96 -8.52 -11.97 3.03
CA THR A 96 -9.19 -10.67 2.95
C THR A 96 -8.20 -9.53 2.67
N ILE A 97 -7.02 -9.54 3.31
CA ILE A 97 -5.98 -8.54 3.05
C ILE A 97 -5.50 -8.59 1.59
N LYS A 98 -5.16 -9.78 1.10
CA LYS A 98 -4.70 -10.00 -0.28
C LYS A 98 -5.73 -9.54 -1.30
N LYS A 99 -7.00 -9.91 -1.10
CA LYS A 99 -8.11 -9.45 -1.92
C LYS A 99 -8.21 -7.93 -1.91
N ASN A 100 -8.18 -7.29 -0.74
CA ASN A 100 -8.29 -5.84 -0.62
C ASN A 100 -7.17 -5.09 -1.36
N LEU A 101 -5.94 -5.61 -1.32
CA LEU A 101 -4.81 -5.03 -2.05
C LEU A 101 -5.00 -5.10 -3.57
N VAL A 102 -5.61 -6.18 -4.09
CA VAL A 102 -5.89 -6.34 -5.52
C VAL A 102 -7.04 -5.43 -5.96
N ILE A 103 -8.18 -5.45 -5.26
CA ILE A 103 -9.36 -4.67 -5.67
C ILE A 103 -9.12 -3.15 -5.62
N ALA A 104 -8.23 -2.68 -4.75
CA ALA A 104 -7.81 -1.28 -4.69
C ALA A 104 -7.21 -0.76 -6.02
N VAL A 105 -6.69 -1.67 -6.86
CA VAL A 105 -6.23 -1.38 -8.22
C VAL A 105 -7.29 -1.81 -9.24
N THR A 106 -7.76 -3.05 -9.20
CA THR A 106 -8.59 -3.60 -10.29
C THR A 106 -10.01 -3.05 -10.33
N GLU A 107 -10.60 -2.76 -9.18
CA GLU A 107 -12.00 -2.29 -9.07
C GLU A 107 -12.12 -0.78 -8.84
N ASN A 108 -10.98 -0.07 -8.79
CA ASN A 108 -10.99 1.37 -8.61
C ASN A 108 -11.39 2.08 -9.92
N PRO A 109 -12.52 2.81 -9.94
CA PRO A 109 -13.03 3.44 -11.17
C PRO A 109 -12.09 4.53 -11.69
N ALA A 110 -11.26 5.13 -10.83
CA ALA A 110 -10.30 6.13 -11.27
C ALA A 110 -9.26 5.56 -12.24
N PHE A 111 -9.01 4.24 -12.23
CA PHE A 111 -8.02 3.60 -13.09
C PHE A 111 -8.59 3.02 -14.38
N ILE A 112 -9.88 3.23 -14.68
CA ILE A 112 -10.48 2.85 -15.97
C ILE A 112 -9.64 3.33 -17.17
N PRO A 113 -9.15 4.59 -17.21
CA PRO A 113 -8.32 5.07 -18.34
C PRO A 113 -6.99 4.34 -18.51
N LEU A 114 -6.49 3.65 -17.47
CA LEU A 114 -5.23 2.90 -17.52
C LEU A 114 -5.41 1.46 -18.01
N ARG A 115 -6.64 0.93 -18.06
CA ARG A 115 -6.90 -0.48 -18.41
C ARG A 115 -6.56 -0.85 -19.86
N GLU A 116 -6.35 0.14 -20.71
CA GLU A 116 -5.89 -0.07 -22.10
C GLU A 116 -4.36 -0.08 -22.21
N GLU A 117 -3.64 0.22 -21.12
CA GLU A 117 -2.17 0.25 -21.12
C GLU A 117 -1.60 -1.12 -20.77
N GLU A 118 -0.72 -1.63 -21.62
CA GLU A 118 -0.01 -2.90 -21.38
C GLU A 118 0.73 -2.89 -20.03
N ARG A 119 1.32 -1.74 -19.65
CA ARG A 119 2.02 -1.57 -18.37
C ARG A 119 1.09 -1.77 -17.18
N TYR A 120 -0.16 -1.31 -17.27
CA TYR A 120 -1.14 -1.51 -16.21
C TYR A 120 -1.48 -2.99 -16.04
N ASP A 121 -1.70 -3.71 -17.14
CA ASP A 121 -2.00 -5.16 -17.11
C ASP A 121 -0.84 -5.97 -16.52
N LEU A 122 0.41 -5.63 -16.86
CA LEU A 122 1.60 -6.24 -16.28
C LEU A 122 1.67 -6.02 -14.76
N LEU A 123 1.35 -4.81 -14.29
CA LEU A 123 1.32 -4.48 -12.86
C LEU A 123 0.23 -5.26 -12.11
N VAL A 124 -0.98 -5.32 -12.67
CA VAL A 124 -2.10 -6.09 -12.09
C VAL A 124 -1.76 -7.58 -12.04
N LYS A 125 -1.21 -8.13 -13.13
CA LYS A 125 -0.78 -9.54 -13.19
C LYS A 125 0.26 -9.85 -12.13
N LYS A 126 1.32 -9.03 -12.03
CA LYS A 126 2.37 -9.16 -11.01
C LYS A 126 1.79 -9.16 -9.59
N LEU A 127 0.85 -8.24 -9.32
CA LEU A 127 0.19 -8.12 -8.02
C LEU A 127 -0.63 -9.37 -7.69
N LYS A 128 -1.48 -9.81 -8.62
CA LYS A 128 -2.32 -11.01 -8.51
C LYS A 128 -1.50 -12.28 -8.27
N GLU A 129 -0.46 -12.50 -9.08
CA GLU A 129 0.44 -13.65 -8.96
C GLU A 129 1.12 -13.70 -7.60
N LYS A 130 1.63 -12.55 -7.12
CA LYS A 130 2.32 -12.48 -5.83
C LYS A 130 1.40 -12.72 -4.64
N LEU A 131 0.16 -12.24 -4.72
CA LEU A 131 -0.83 -12.34 -3.64
C LEU A 131 -1.66 -13.64 -3.72
N GLY A 132 -1.59 -14.39 -4.81
CA GLY A 132 -2.36 -15.64 -4.98
C GLY A 132 -3.83 -15.43 -5.29
N GLU A 133 -4.20 -14.24 -5.77
CA GLU A 133 -5.54 -13.89 -6.24
C GLU A 133 -5.58 -14.10 -7.75
N LYS A 134 -6.24 -15.17 -8.24
CA LYS A 134 -6.41 -15.43 -9.68
C LYS A 134 -7.62 -14.66 -10.22
#